data_AF-C7DGE8-F1
#
_entry.id   AF-C7DGE8-F1
#
_cell.length_a   1.000
_cell.length_b   1.000
_cell.length_c   1.000
_cell.angle_alpha   90.00
_cell.angle_beta   90.00
_cell.angle_gamma   90.00
#
_symmetry.space_group_name_H-M   'P 1'
#
loop_
_entity.id
_entity.type
_entity.pdbx_description
1 polymer ?
#
loop_
_entity_poly.entity_id
_entity_poly.type
_entity_poly.pdbx_seq_one_letter_code
_entity_poly.pdbx_strand_id
1 'polypeptide(L)'
;MFGIRRKRVQEDAAASEKAGRLDALSHEERFILMSIVTVGLMLAAIYVLLLSNPYNTSTLKGCDGFAANSTRYQCITNLAEQTGNLSMCSALPSQLGGSCISYIAYSTGNYSICKGITDPQQEQDCIYRFVGTYNTSLICSALSNATLGSNCYYLYASRSNFDNLTECSSIPESGLRLNCTDIYYFNKASDTLNASYCNALPNSGKETPLYLFLNDSAALSNTSSININPFAYSLYNITDRSYCYYSLEKKTNNTALCAYVQGDLAYDCAVNSSINLYGMNLSRAEAICASAPSYVGSDCVDGLLISAAVKYHNTTYCGYITNSSMKSLCYKDEGSYNQS
;
A
#
# COMPACT_ATOMS: atom_id res chain seq x y z
N MET A 1 -73.56 6.65 30.98
CA MET A 1 -73.21 7.69 29.97
C MET A 1 -72.95 9.10 30.53
N PHE A 2 -72.94 9.33 31.87
CA PHE A 2 -72.74 10.68 32.44
C PHE A 2 -71.33 10.96 33.01
N GLY A 3 -70.41 9.98 33.03
CA GLY A 3 -69.07 10.13 33.63
C GLY A 3 -68.00 10.78 32.74
N ILE A 4 -68.20 10.85 31.41
CA ILE A 4 -67.16 11.30 30.46
C ILE A 4 -67.17 12.83 30.28
N ARG A 5 -68.28 13.53 30.58
CA ARG A 5 -68.38 14.98 30.40
C ARG A 5 -67.69 15.82 31.49
N ARG A 6 -67.54 15.31 32.72
CA ARG A 6 -66.88 16.08 33.81
C ARG A 6 -65.36 16.13 33.67
N LYS A 7 -64.74 15.14 33.04
CA LYS A 7 -63.27 15.10 32.90
C LYS A 7 -62.74 16.16 31.91
N ARG A 8 -63.46 16.40 30.81
CA ARG A 8 -63.10 17.44 29.82
C ARG A 8 -63.10 18.86 30.42
N VAL A 9 -64.09 19.19 31.26
CA VAL A 9 -64.20 20.55 31.82
C VAL A 9 -63.06 20.89 32.80
N GLN A 10 -62.52 19.90 33.52
CA GLN A 10 -61.36 20.13 34.40
C GLN A 10 -60.03 20.22 33.65
N GLU A 11 -59.89 19.51 32.53
CA GLU A 11 -58.68 19.58 31.69
C GLU A 11 -58.60 20.93 30.94
N ASP A 12 -59.73 21.47 30.49
CA ASP A 12 -59.78 22.77 29.79
C ASP A 12 -59.44 23.95 30.72
N ALA A 13 -59.82 23.88 32.01
CA ALA A 13 -59.51 24.93 32.98
C ALA A 13 -58.01 25.00 33.32
N ALA A 14 -57.33 23.85 33.44
CA ALA A 14 -55.90 23.80 33.74
C ALA A 14 -55.02 24.23 32.55
N ALA A 15 -55.51 24.10 31.31
CA ALA A 15 -54.81 24.58 30.12
C ALA A 15 -54.83 26.12 30.00
N SER A 16 -55.92 26.77 30.42
CA SER A 16 -56.08 28.22 30.35
C SER A 16 -55.14 28.97 31.31
N GLU A 17 -54.89 28.43 32.51
CA GLU A 17 -53.99 29.07 33.50
C GLU A 17 -52.51 29.04 33.06
N LYS A 18 -52.11 28.02 32.30
CA LYS A 18 -50.73 27.91 31.77
C LYS A 18 -50.47 28.85 30.60
N ALA A 19 -51.49 29.20 29.81
CA ALA A 19 -51.33 30.12 28.68
C ALA A 19 -51.01 31.56 29.15
N GLY A 20 -51.65 32.05 30.22
CA GLY A 20 -51.43 33.41 30.71
C GLY A 20 -50.04 33.66 31.31
N ARG A 21 -49.33 32.60 31.76
CA ARG A 21 -47.96 32.71 32.27
C ARG A 21 -46.91 32.85 31.16
N LEU A 22 -47.22 32.40 29.95
CA LEU A 22 -46.28 32.49 28.82
C LEU A 22 -46.16 33.93 28.31
N ASP A 23 -47.22 34.74 28.46
CA ASP A 23 -47.25 36.12 28.01
C ASP A 23 -46.46 37.09 28.91
N ALA A 24 -46.09 36.66 30.12
CA ALA A 24 -45.31 37.46 31.07
C ALA A 24 -43.77 37.35 30.89
N LEU A 25 -43.29 36.46 30.00
CA LEU A 25 -41.85 36.27 29.76
C LEU A 25 -41.29 37.37 28.86
N SER A 26 -40.07 37.83 29.18
CA SER A 26 -39.35 38.83 28.38
C SER A 26 -38.99 38.28 26.99
N HIS A 27 -38.76 39.15 26.02
CA HIS A 27 -38.44 38.74 24.65
C HIS A 27 -37.17 37.85 24.59
N GLU A 28 -36.18 38.08 25.46
CA GLU A 28 -34.96 37.25 25.52
C GLU A 28 -35.24 35.86 26.09
N GLU A 29 -36.07 35.76 27.13
CA GLU A 29 -36.44 34.48 27.73
C GLU A 29 -37.26 33.62 26.76
N ARG A 30 -38.14 34.25 25.96
CA ARG A 30 -38.87 33.56 24.88
C ARG A 30 -37.92 33.01 23.82
N PHE A 31 -36.86 33.74 23.46
CA PHE A 31 -35.89 33.30 22.47
C PHE A 31 -35.07 32.10 22.96
N ILE A 32 -34.63 32.12 24.22
CA ILE A 32 -33.92 30.99 24.86
C ILE A 32 -34.84 29.77 24.94
N LEU A 33 -36.08 29.94 25.38
CA LEU A 33 -37.03 28.84 25.54
C LEU A 33 -37.39 28.19 24.20
N MET A 34 -37.57 28.98 23.14
CA MET A 34 -37.78 28.47 21.78
C MET A 34 -36.55 27.73 21.24
N SER A 35 -35.33 28.19 21.56
CA SER A 35 -34.08 27.52 21.17
C SER A 35 -33.90 26.16 21.86
N ILE A 36 -34.24 26.07 23.14
CA ILE A 36 -34.19 24.79 23.87
C ILE A 36 -35.21 23.80 23.28
N VAL A 37 -36.42 24.27 22.97
CA VAL A 37 -37.46 23.41 22.36
C VAL A 37 -37.03 22.91 20.98
N THR A 38 -36.45 23.75 20.14
CA THR A 38 -35.99 23.32 18.80
C THR A 38 -34.84 22.33 18.87
N VAL A 39 -33.85 22.55 19.73
CA VAL A 39 -32.76 21.58 19.96
C VAL A 39 -33.30 20.27 20.52
N GLY A 40 -34.23 20.33 21.49
CA GLY A 40 -34.89 19.16 22.05
C GLY A 40 -35.64 18.34 21.00
N LEU A 41 -36.37 19.01 20.09
CA LEU A 41 -37.05 18.35 18.97
C LEU A 41 -36.08 17.74 17.97
N MET A 42 -34.96 18.41 17.65
CA MET A 42 -33.92 17.86 16.78
C MET A 42 -33.26 16.62 17.40
N LEU A 43 -32.93 16.67 18.70
CA LEU A 43 -32.37 15.51 19.41
C LEU A 43 -33.35 14.35 19.48
N ALA A 44 -34.65 14.62 19.71
CA ALA A 44 -35.68 13.60 19.68
C ALA A 44 -35.82 12.98 18.29
N ALA A 45 -35.77 13.77 17.22
CA ALA A 45 -35.79 13.27 15.84
C ALA A 45 -34.55 12.42 15.53
N ILE A 46 -33.35 12.84 15.94
CA ILE A 46 -32.11 12.05 15.81
C ILE A 46 -32.23 10.75 16.61
N TYR A 47 -32.73 10.80 17.84
CA TYR A 47 -32.91 9.61 18.68
C TYR A 47 -33.93 8.63 18.06
N VAL A 48 -35.04 9.12 17.52
CA VAL A 48 -35.99 8.30 16.76
C VAL A 48 -35.33 7.72 15.52
N LEU A 49 -34.52 8.48 14.77
CA LEU A 49 -33.75 7.97 13.62
C LEU A 49 -32.72 6.90 14.03
N LEU A 50 -32.09 7.04 15.20
CA LEU A 50 -31.15 6.05 15.77
C LEU A 50 -31.87 4.80 16.32
N LEU A 51 -33.11 4.91 16.76
CA LEU A 51 -33.92 3.76 17.19
C LEU A 51 -34.67 3.09 16.04
N SER A 52 -35.11 3.86 15.04
CA SER A 52 -35.68 3.36 13.80
C SER A 52 -34.60 2.90 12.82
N ASN A 53 -33.34 2.94 13.24
CA ASN A 53 -32.21 2.56 12.42
C ASN A 53 -32.44 1.10 12.02
N PRO A 54 -32.69 0.80 10.74
CA PRO A 54 -33.08 -0.52 10.25
C PRO A 54 -31.89 -1.50 10.26
N TYR A 55 -30.97 -1.34 11.20
CA TYR A 55 -29.73 -2.09 11.33
C TYR A 55 -29.85 -3.24 12.33
N ASN A 56 -30.97 -3.37 13.04
CA ASN A 56 -31.30 -4.56 13.84
C ASN A 56 -32.03 -5.61 13.00
N THR A 57 -31.62 -5.78 11.75
CA THR A 57 -32.21 -6.73 10.82
C THR A 57 -31.53 -8.08 10.98
N SER A 58 -31.78 -8.76 12.10
CA SER A 58 -31.28 -10.14 12.31
C SER A 58 -31.84 -11.16 11.31
N THR A 59 -32.70 -10.74 10.37
CA THR A 59 -33.33 -11.59 9.37
C THR A 59 -33.27 -10.94 7.99
N LEU A 60 -33.21 -11.79 6.95
CA LEU A 60 -33.17 -11.37 5.54
C LEU A 60 -34.34 -10.43 5.16
N LYS A 61 -35.52 -10.64 5.75
CA LYS A 61 -36.71 -9.78 5.55
C LYS A 61 -36.47 -8.32 5.90
N GLY A 62 -35.54 -8.06 6.82
CA GLY A 62 -35.14 -6.72 7.19
C GLY A 62 -34.50 -5.92 6.05
N CYS A 63 -33.91 -6.59 5.05
CA CYS A 63 -33.33 -5.95 3.89
C CYS A 63 -34.35 -5.71 2.76
N ASP A 64 -35.60 -6.17 2.86
CA ASP A 64 -36.60 -6.01 1.80
C ASP A 64 -37.17 -4.58 1.72
N GLY A 65 -36.96 -3.75 2.74
CA GLY A 65 -37.41 -2.36 2.78
C GLY A 65 -36.61 -1.39 1.90
N PHE A 66 -35.47 -1.82 1.34
CA PHE A 66 -34.62 -0.95 0.52
C PHE A 66 -35.09 -0.92 -0.93
N ALA A 67 -35.46 0.28 -1.41
CA ALA A 67 -35.92 0.48 -2.79
C ALA A 67 -34.79 0.28 -3.83
N ALA A 68 -33.54 0.59 -3.48
CA ALA A 68 -32.39 0.44 -4.35
C ALA A 68 -31.72 -0.93 -4.15
N ASN A 69 -31.52 -1.67 -5.25
CA ASN A 69 -30.89 -2.99 -5.22
C ASN A 69 -29.48 -2.96 -4.62
N SER A 70 -28.68 -1.93 -4.90
CA SER A 70 -27.33 -1.79 -4.33
C SER A 70 -27.35 -1.73 -2.80
N THR A 71 -28.24 -0.92 -2.22
CA THR A 71 -28.42 -0.81 -0.76
C THR A 71 -28.94 -2.11 -0.17
N ARG A 72 -29.89 -2.78 -0.86
CA ARG A 72 -30.38 -4.10 -0.44
C ARG A 72 -29.27 -5.15 -0.42
N TYR A 73 -28.43 -5.22 -1.46
CA TYR A 73 -27.33 -6.18 -1.54
C TYR A 73 -26.26 -5.93 -0.49
N GLN A 74 -25.96 -4.67 -0.20
CA GLN A 74 -25.05 -4.30 0.89
C GLN A 74 -25.63 -4.71 2.26
N CYS A 75 -26.94 -4.49 2.49
CA CYS A 75 -27.61 -4.97 3.71
C CYS A 75 -27.48 -6.49 3.87
N ILE A 76 -27.78 -7.25 2.80
CA ILE A 76 -27.69 -8.72 2.83
C ILE A 76 -26.24 -9.17 3.09
N THR A 77 -25.26 -8.55 2.43
CA THR A 77 -23.83 -8.89 2.59
C THR A 77 -23.36 -8.64 4.02
N ASN A 78 -23.65 -7.46 4.57
CA ASN A 78 -23.27 -7.11 5.93
C ASN A 78 -23.92 -8.04 6.96
N LEU A 79 -25.20 -8.39 6.76
CA LEU A 79 -25.91 -9.30 7.64
C LEU A 79 -25.31 -10.72 7.57
N ALA A 80 -24.99 -11.19 6.36
CA ALA A 80 -24.37 -12.48 6.16
C ALA A 80 -22.98 -12.56 6.82
N GLU A 81 -22.18 -11.49 6.69
CA GLU A 81 -20.87 -11.34 7.32
C GLU A 81 -20.96 -11.34 8.85
N GLN A 82 -21.87 -10.55 9.43
CA GLN A 82 -22.05 -10.45 10.88
C GLN A 82 -22.56 -11.75 11.51
N THR A 83 -23.42 -12.48 10.80
CA THR A 83 -24.03 -13.73 11.29
C THR A 83 -23.24 -14.98 10.90
N GLY A 84 -22.28 -14.87 9.97
CA GLY A 84 -21.60 -16.01 9.36
C GLY A 84 -22.51 -16.90 8.51
N ASN A 85 -23.70 -16.42 8.11
CA ASN A 85 -24.70 -17.25 7.44
C ASN A 85 -24.54 -17.26 5.91
N LEU A 86 -23.88 -18.29 5.38
CA LEU A 86 -23.64 -18.49 3.96
C LEU A 86 -24.93 -18.58 3.12
N SER A 87 -26.04 -19.05 3.68
CA SER A 87 -27.30 -19.17 2.93
C SER A 87 -27.89 -17.80 2.55
N MET A 88 -27.44 -16.71 3.18
CA MET A 88 -27.88 -15.37 2.80
C MET A 88 -27.22 -14.91 1.49
N CYS A 89 -26.00 -15.39 1.18
CA CYS A 89 -25.31 -15.02 -0.06
C CYS A 89 -26.00 -15.57 -1.32
N SER A 90 -26.82 -16.63 -1.20
CA SER A 90 -27.61 -17.14 -2.33
C SER A 90 -28.78 -16.25 -2.73
N ALA A 91 -29.14 -15.25 -1.91
CA ALA A 91 -30.12 -14.23 -2.26
C ALA A 91 -29.55 -13.13 -3.17
N LEU A 92 -28.23 -13.14 -3.42
CA LEU A 92 -27.54 -12.18 -4.26
C LEU A 92 -27.32 -12.73 -5.69
N PRO A 93 -27.18 -11.84 -6.70
CA PRO A 93 -26.69 -12.24 -8.02
C PRO A 93 -25.34 -12.95 -7.91
N SER A 94 -25.07 -13.93 -8.80
CA SER A 94 -23.90 -14.82 -8.73
C SER A 94 -22.56 -14.09 -8.46
N GLN A 95 -22.31 -12.97 -9.13
CA GLN A 95 -21.09 -12.18 -8.98
C GLN A 95 -20.95 -11.57 -7.57
N LEU A 96 -22.07 -11.12 -6.98
CA LEU A 96 -22.11 -10.57 -5.62
C LEU A 96 -22.16 -11.67 -4.57
N GLY A 97 -22.73 -12.83 -4.89
CA GLY A 97 -22.75 -14.02 -4.04
C GLY A 97 -21.33 -14.48 -3.68
N GLY A 98 -20.42 -14.59 -4.66
CA GLY A 98 -19.03 -14.96 -4.40
C GLY A 98 -18.28 -13.93 -3.55
N SER A 99 -18.55 -12.64 -3.76
CA SER A 99 -18.01 -11.56 -2.92
C SER A 99 -18.52 -11.65 -1.47
N CYS A 100 -19.82 -11.91 -1.28
CA CYS A 100 -20.44 -12.13 0.02
C CYS A 100 -19.82 -13.31 0.78
N ILE A 101 -19.63 -14.45 0.10
CA ILE A 101 -18.96 -15.63 0.66
C ILE A 101 -17.52 -15.29 1.07
N SER A 102 -16.82 -14.50 0.25
CA SER A 102 -15.46 -14.04 0.56
C SER A 102 -15.41 -13.20 1.83
N TYR A 103 -16.34 -12.24 2.00
CA TYR A 103 -16.41 -11.43 3.23
C TYR A 103 -16.64 -12.28 4.48
N ILE A 104 -17.51 -13.29 4.40
CA ILE A 104 -17.72 -14.23 5.50
C ILE A 104 -16.45 -15.03 5.80
N ALA A 105 -15.74 -15.50 4.76
CA ALA A 105 -14.46 -16.20 4.94
C ALA A 105 -13.48 -15.31 5.72
N TYR A 106 -13.37 -14.03 5.36
CA TYR A 106 -12.50 -13.09 6.07
C TYR A 106 -12.98 -12.77 7.47
N SER A 107 -14.26 -12.50 7.71
CA SER A 107 -14.75 -12.13 9.05
C SER A 107 -14.65 -13.27 10.05
N THR A 108 -14.78 -14.52 9.57
CA THR A 108 -14.70 -15.73 10.39
C THR A 108 -13.30 -16.32 10.48
N GLY A 109 -12.35 -15.85 9.67
CA GLY A 109 -11.00 -16.42 9.59
C GLY A 109 -11.00 -17.86 9.06
N ASN A 110 -11.98 -18.25 8.24
CA ASN A 110 -12.09 -19.60 7.70
C ASN A 110 -12.06 -19.63 6.17
N TYR A 111 -10.89 -19.89 5.59
CA TYR A 111 -10.71 -19.95 4.14
C TYR A 111 -11.46 -21.09 3.46
N SER A 112 -11.84 -22.16 4.19
CA SER A 112 -12.57 -23.28 3.58
C SER A 112 -13.93 -22.84 3.04
N ILE A 113 -14.43 -21.70 3.52
CA ILE A 113 -15.65 -21.04 3.03
C ILE A 113 -15.50 -20.58 1.57
N CYS A 114 -14.29 -20.18 1.14
CA CYS A 114 -14.05 -19.80 -0.26
C CYS A 114 -14.40 -20.92 -1.25
N LYS A 115 -14.30 -22.20 -0.85
CA LYS A 115 -14.70 -23.36 -1.68
C LYS A 115 -16.19 -23.42 -2.00
N GLY A 116 -17.00 -22.62 -1.32
CA GLY A 116 -18.43 -22.46 -1.63
C GLY A 116 -18.71 -21.52 -2.81
N ILE A 117 -17.69 -20.87 -3.37
CA ILE A 117 -17.84 -19.97 -4.52
C ILE A 117 -17.86 -20.80 -5.80
N THR A 118 -18.95 -20.69 -6.57
CA THR A 118 -19.14 -21.48 -7.80
C THR A 118 -18.23 -21.07 -8.95
N ASP A 119 -17.86 -19.79 -9.03
CA ASP A 119 -16.96 -19.28 -10.05
C ASP A 119 -15.49 -19.56 -9.66
N PRO A 120 -14.74 -20.37 -10.43
CA PRO A 120 -13.39 -20.78 -10.03
C PRO A 120 -12.40 -19.61 -9.90
N GLN A 121 -12.58 -18.53 -10.68
CA GLN A 121 -11.72 -17.36 -10.61
C GLN A 121 -11.97 -16.60 -9.31
N GLN A 122 -13.24 -16.39 -8.92
CA GLN A 122 -13.59 -15.76 -7.65
C GLN A 122 -13.21 -16.62 -6.44
N GLU A 123 -13.30 -17.95 -6.53
CA GLU A 123 -12.79 -18.85 -5.49
C GLU A 123 -11.28 -18.63 -5.27
N GLN A 124 -10.51 -18.63 -6.35
CA GLN A 124 -9.08 -18.41 -6.32
C GLN A 124 -8.71 -17.03 -5.77
N ASP A 125 -9.42 -15.98 -6.19
CA ASP A 125 -9.23 -14.62 -5.69
C ASP A 125 -9.56 -14.51 -4.19
N CYS A 126 -10.60 -15.22 -3.71
CA CYS A 126 -10.96 -15.31 -2.30
C CYS A 126 -9.81 -15.92 -1.48
N ILE A 127 -9.29 -17.07 -1.93
CA ILE A 127 -8.18 -17.76 -1.26
C ILE A 127 -6.90 -16.91 -1.27
N TYR A 128 -6.57 -16.30 -2.40
CA TYR A 128 -5.39 -15.46 -2.56
C TYR A 128 -5.42 -14.24 -1.62
N ARG A 129 -6.54 -13.52 -1.59
CA ARG A 129 -6.74 -12.41 -0.66
C ARG A 129 -6.75 -12.86 0.80
N PHE A 130 -7.29 -14.04 1.10
CA PHE A 130 -7.30 -14.59 2.45
C PHE A 130 -5.87 -14.76 2.98
N VAL A 131 -4.98 -15.34 2.17
CA VAL A 131 -3.54 -15.47 2.50
C VAL A 131 -2.92 -14.10 2.72
N GLY A 132 -3.25 -13.12 1.86
CA GLY A 132 -2.80 -11.75 2.00
C GLY A 132 -3.25 -11.03 3.29
N THR A 133 -4.34 -11.47 3.91
CA THR A 133 -4.90 -10.92 5.16
C THR A 133 -4.41 -11.65 6.40
N TYR A 134 -4.37 -12.99 6.37
CA TYR A 134 -4.11 -13.83 7.54
C TYR A 134 -2.66 -14.32 7.64
N ASN A 135 -1.82 -14.01 6.66
CA ASN A 135 -0.40 -14.36 6.62
C ASN A 135 -0.15 -15.84 6.97
N THR A 136 -0.74 -16.75 6.20
CA THR A 136 -0.58 -18.20 6.38
C THR A 136 -0.36 -18.91 5.04
N SER A 137 0.77 -19.60 4.90
CA SER A 137 1.16 -20.33 3.69
C SER A 137 0.51 -21.70 3.54
N LEU A 138 -0.05 -22.25 4.63
CA LEU A 138 -0.69 -23.57 4.64
C LEU A 138 -1.87 -23.66 3.65
N ILE A 139 -2.44 -22.51 3.31
CA ILE A 139 -3.57 -22.39 2.40
C ILE A 139 -3.12 -22.46 0.94
N CYS A 140 -1.88 -22.07 0.61
CA CYS A 140 -1.40 -22.04 -0.76
C CYS A 140 -1.37 -23.42 -1.41
N SER A 141 -1.10 -24.48 -0.65
CA SER A 141 -1.19 -25.87 -1.14
C SER A 141 -2.61 -26.34 -1.44
N ALA A 142 -3.64 -25.61 -0.99
CA ALA A 142 -5.03 -25.93 -1.29
C ALA A 142 -5.48 -25.42 -2.67
N LEU A 143 -4.68 -24.58 -3.33
CA LEU A 143 -4.94 -24.08 -4.67
C LEU A 143 -4.63 -25.16 -5.71
N SER A 144 -5.62 -25.50 -6.55
CA SER A 144 -5.46 -26.51 -7.61
C SER A 144 -4.61 -26.03 -8.79
N ASN A 145 -4.57 -24.72 -9.03
CA ASN A 145 -3.76 -24.11 -10.07
C ASN A 145 -2.34 -23.85 -9.55
N ALA A 146 -1.33 -24.52 -10.13
CA ALA A 146 0.06 -24.42 -9.70
C ALA A 146 0.65 -23.00 -9.81
N THR A 147 0.27 -22.23 -10.82
CA THR A 147 0.70 -20.84 -10.98
C THR A 147 0.16 -19.96 -9.87
N LEU A 148 -1.13 -20.12 -9.52
CA LEU A 148 -1.74 -19.39 -8.41
C LEU A 148 -1.20 -19.85 -7.05
N GLY A 149 -0.95 -21.15 -6.88
CA GLY A 149 -0.25 -21.68 -5.71
C GLY A 149 1.13 -21.03 -5.54
N SER A 150 1.88 -20.90 -6.63
CA SER A 150 3.19 -20.25 -6.64
C SER A 150 3.11 -18.75 -6.30
N ASN A 151 2.17 -18.02 -6.90
CA ASN A 151 1.90 -16.62 -6.57
C ASN A 151 1.47 -16.44 -5.10
N CYS A 152 0.69 -17.38 -4.57
CA CYS A 152 0.26 -17.39 -3.18
C CYS A 152 1.47 -17.54 -2.22
N TYR A 153 2.35 -18.52 -2.46
CA TYR A 153 3.56 -18.68 -1.66
C TYR A 153 4.51 -17.48 -1.79
N TYR A 154 4.63 -16.92 -3.00
CA TYR A 154 5.44 -15.73 -3.23
C TYR A 154 4.89 -14.49 -2.49
N LEU A 155 3.57 -14.28 -2.52
CA LEU A 155 2.91 -13.23 -1.74
C LEU A 155 3.11 -13.43 -0.24
N TYR A 156 3.03 -14.67 0.25
CA TYR A 156 3.30 -14.97 1.64
C TYR A 156 4.75 -14.60 2.02
N ALA A 157 5.73 -15.02 1.22
CA ALA A 157 7.13 -14.69 1.45
C ALA A 157 7.39 -13.17 1.36
N SER A 158 6.69 -12.43 0.48
CA SER A 158 6.88 -10.98 0.38
C SER A 158 6.37 -10.22 1.62
N ARG A 159 5.37 -10.75 2.34
CA ARG A 159 4.89 -10.18 3.61
C ARG A 159 5.90 -10.30 4.74
N SER A 160 6.72 -11.34 4.73
CA SER A 160 7.85 -11.52 5.65
C SER A 160 9.12 -10.82 5.12
N ASN A 161 9.00 -9.92 4.14
CA ASN A 161 10.15 -9.29 3.46
C ASN A 161 11.18 -10.31 2.97
N PHE A 162 10.71 -11.48 2.55
CA PHE A 162 11.54 -12.60 2.10
C PHE A 162 12.60 -13.00 3.14
N ASP A 163 12.26 -13.02 4.43
CA ASP A 163 13.24 -13.27 5.50
C ASP A 163 13.59 -14.75 5.73
N ASN A 164 12.86 -15.67 5.11
CA ASN A 164 12.94 -17.10 5.34
C ASN A 164 13.08 -17.91 4.03
N LEU A 165 14.25 -18.51 3.83
CA LEU A 165 14.57 -19.29 2.62
C LEU A 165 13.69 -20.53 2.44
N THR A 166 13.16 -21.11 3.53
CA THR A 166 12.25 -22.25 3.46
C THR A 166 10.92 -21.88 2.80
N GLU A 167 10.48 -20.62 2.93
CA GLU A 167 9.26 -20.12 2.27
C GLU A 167 9.44 -20.08 0.76
N CYS A 168 10.59 -19.59 0.28
CA CYS A 168 10.92 -19.61 -1.15
C CYS A 168 10.96 -21.03 -1.73
N SER A 169 11.50 -21.99 -0.97
CA SER A 169 11.58 -23.39 -1.38
C SER A 169 10.20 -24.05 -1.56
N SER A 170 9.15 -23.47 -0.96
CA SER A 170 7.78 -23.96 -1.07
C SER A 170 7.08 -23.51 -2.37
N ILE A 171 7.66 -22.57 -3.13
CA ILE A 171 7.10 -22.05 -4.38
C ILE A 171 7.31 -23.10 -5.50
N PRO A 172 6.24 -23.66 -6.10
CA PRO A 172 6.37 -24.68 -7.15
C PRO A 172 7.02 -24.17 -8.45
N GLU A 173 6.59 -23.01 -8.94
CA GLU A 173 7.10 -22.39 -10.17
C GLU A 173 8.55 -21.92 -9.97
N SER A 174 9.44 -22.34 -10.87
CA SER A 174 10.88 -22.14 -10.74
C SER A 174 11.33 -20.69 -10.81
N GLY A 175 10.72 -19.88 -11.69
CA GLY A 175 11.04 -18.46 -11.83
C GLY A 175 10.76 -17.70 -10.54
N LEU A 176 9.53 -17.74 -10.04
CA LEU A 176 9.12 -17.12 -8.78
C LEU A 176 9.94 -17.64 -7.59
N ARG A 177 10.30 -18.93 -7.58
CA ARG A 177 11.18 -19.49 -6.55
C ARG A 177 12.58 -18.88 -6.61
N LEU A 178 13.17 -18.72 -7.79
CA LEU A 178 14.45 -18.06 -7.99
C LEU A 178 14.35 -16.59 -7.55
N ASN A 179 13.32 -15.87 -7.99
CA ASN A 179 13.07 -14.47 -7.61
C ASN A 179 13.02 -14.30 -6.09
N CYS A 180 12.24 -15.14 -5.40
CA CYS A 180 12.14 -15.13 -3.94
C CYS A 180 13.49 -15.39 -3.28
N THR A 181 14.25 -16.36 -3.80
CA THR A 181 15.57 -16.74 -3.27
C THR A 181 16.60 -15.61 -3.46
N ASP A 182 16.59 -14.95 -4.60
CA ASP A 182 17.47 -13.83 -4.90
C ASP A 182 17.17 -12.63 -3.99
N ILE A 183 15.88 -12.30 -3.80
CA ILE A 183 15.48 -11.23 -2.87
C ILE A 183 15.87 -11.59 -1.42
N TYR A 184 15.69 -12.84 -0.99
CA TYR A 184 16.15 -13.32 0.32
C TYR A 184 17.65 -13.04 0.51
N TYR A 185 18.49 -13.45 -0.44
CA TYR A 185 19.94 -13.28 -0.32
C TYR A 185 20.36 -11.82 -0.36
N PHE A 186 19.73 -11.01 -1.20
CA PHE A 186 19.97 -9.57 -1.24
C PHE A 186 19.60 -8.90 0.09
N ASN A 187 18.42 -9.22 0.64
CA ASN A 187 17.97 -8.68 1.93
C ASN A 187 18.92 -9.10 3.05
N LYS A 188 19.31 -10.39 3.13
CA LYS A 188 20.30 -10.84 4.11
C LYS A 188 21.65 -10.15 3.95
N ALA A 189 22.12 -9.94 2.72
CA ALA A 189 23.34 -9.17 2.49
C ALA A 189 23.22 -7.76 3.08
N SER A 190 22.15 -7.03 2.70
CA SER A 190 21.88 -5.67 3.15
C SER A 190 21.73 -5.56 4.66
N ASP A 191 20.92 -6.42 5.28
CA ASP A 191 20.58 -6.32 6.70
C ASP A 191 21.75 -6.70 7.61
N THR A 192 22.55 -7.68 7.20
CA THR A 192 23.71 -8.14 7.97
C THR A 192 25.01 -7.43 7.60
N LEU A 193 24.99 -6.58 6.55
CA LEU A 193 26.16 -5.97 5.93
C LEU A 193 27.22 -7.01 5.51
N ASN A 194 26.81 -8.25 5.25
CA ASN A 194 27.70 -9.36 4.91
C ASN A 194 27.67 -9.64 3.41
N ALA A 195 28.76 -9.28 2.75
CA ALA A 195 28.93 -9.43 1.32
C ALA A 195 28.97 -10.90 0.84
N SER A 196 29.18 -11.87 1.73
CA SER A 196 29.17 -13.29 1.35
C SER A 196 27.82 -13.73 0.78
N TYR A 197 26.71 -13.11 1.20
CA TYR A 197 25.38 -13.41 0.68
C TYR A 197 25.22 -13.00 -0.80
N CYS A 198 25.95 -11.98 -1.27
CA CYS A 198 25.92 -11.59 -2.68
C CYS A 198 26.46 -12.70 -3.62
N ASN A 199 27.28 -13.63 -3.13
CA ASN A 199 27.79 -14.74 -3.94
C ASN A 199 26.71 -15.76 -4.31
N ALA A 200 25.61 -15.82 -3.56
CA ALA A 200 24.48 -16.68 -3.87
C ALA A 200 23.63 -16.15 -5.05
N LEU A 201 23.75 -14.86 -5.37
CA LEU A 201 23.01 -14.23 -6.46
C LEU A 201 23.60 -14.58 -7.83
N PRO A 202 22.77 -14.63 -8.88
CA PRO A 202 23.21 -14.91 -10.24
C PRO A 202 24.21 -13.84 -10.74
N ASN A 203 25.24 -14.29 -11.47
CA ASN A 203 26.23 -13.43 -12.11
C ASN A 203 26.06 -13.34 -13.62
N SER A 204 24.85 -13.61 -14.12
CA SER A 204 24.53 -13.60 -15.54
C SER A 204 23.06 -13.25 -15.73
N GLY A 205 22.76 -12.38 -16.69
CA GLY A 205 21.40 -11.96 -17.03
C GLY A 205 21.25 -10.44 -17.00
N LYS A 206 20.47 -9.91 -17.94
CA LYS A 206 20.17 -8.47 -18.09
C LYS A 206 18.88 -8.04 -17.41
N GLU A 207 17.95 -8.98 -17.25
CA GLU A 207 16.66 -8.75 -16.64
C GLU A 207 16.59 -9.60 -15.40
N THR A 208 16.89 -8.97 -14.27
CA THR A 208 16.92 -9.70 -13.02
C THR A 208 15.62 -9.53 -12.25
N PRO A 209 15.21 -10.56 -11.50
CA PRO A 209 14.07 -10.46 -10.59
C PRO A 209 14.17 -9.30 -9.60
N LEU A 210 15.39 -9.01 -9.17
CA LEU A 210 15.68 -7.94 -8.24
C LEU A 210 15.38 -6.56 -8.84
N TYR A 211 15.64 -6.37 -10.14
CA TYR A 211 15.26 -5.14 -10.85
C TYR A 211 13.75 -4.87 -10.80
N LEU A 212 12.93 -5.87 -11.11
CA LEU A 212 11.47 -5.74 -11.07
C LEU A 212 10.99 -5.43 -9.64
N PHE A 213 11.54 -6.12 -8.64
CA PHE A 213 11.22 -5.87 -7.25
C PHE A 213 11.59 -4.45 -6.79
N LEU A 214 12.76 -3.96 -7.17
CA LEU A 214 13.23 -2.63 -6.79
C LEU A 214 12.38 -1.53 -7.43
N ASN A 215 11.98 -1.69 -8.69
CA ASN A 215 11.07 -0.75 -9.35
C ASN A 215 9.70 -0.67 -8.68
N ASP A 216 9.13 -1.82 -8.29
CA ASP A 216 7.84 -1.86 -7.62
C ASP A 216 7.93 -1.29 -6.19
N SER A 217 9.04 -1.55 -5.48
CA SER A 217 9.27 -1.02 -4.14
C SER A 217 9.56 0.48 -4.10
N ALA A 218 10.19 1.03 -5.15
CA ALA A 218 10.41 2.47 -5.31
C ALA A 218 9.09 3.24 -5.52
N ALA A 219 8.05 2.60 -6.06
CA ALA A 219 6.71 3.16 -6.12
C ALA A 219 5.98 3.14 -4.76
N LEU A 220 6.45 2.32 -3.80
CA LEU A 220 5.79 2.06 -2.51
C LEU A 220 6.52 2.65 -1.30
N SER A 221 7.81 2.99 -1.42
CA SER A 221 8.63 3.44 -0.29
C SER A 221 9.24 4.83 -0.52
N ASN A 222 8.86 5.79 0.32
CA ASN A 222 9.51 7.12 0.43
C ASN A 222 10.89 7.05 1.13
N THR A 223 11.49 5.87 1.30
CA THR A 223 12.53 5.63 2.34
C THR A 223 13.88 5.12 1.87
N SER A 224 14.17 5.01 0.57
CA SER A 224 15.49 4.54 0.14
C SER A 224 16.45 5.70 -0.16
N SER A 225 17.46 5.84 0.70
CA SER A 225 18.69 6.63 0.52
C SER A 225 19.59 6.16 -0.64
N ILE A 226 19.07 5.29 -1.51
CA ILE A 226 19.74 4.77 -2.69
C ILE A 226 18.94 5.29 -3.88
N ASN A 227 19.20 6.54 -4.28
CA ASN A 227 18.56 7.20 -5.40
C ASN A 227 19.21 6.74 -6.71
N ILE A 228 19.06 5.46 -7.06
CA ILE A 228 19.47 4.98 -8.37
C ILE A 228 18.22 5.02 -9.24
N ASN A 229 18.25 5.87 -10.27
CA ASN A 229 17.14 6.02 -11.19
C ASN A 229 16.82 4.66 -11.85
N PRO A 230 15.59 4.14 -11.69
CA PRO A 230 15.09 2.93 -12.36
C PRO A 230 15.41 2.84 -13.87
N PHE A 231 15.47 3.99 -14.56
CA PHE A 231 15.78 4.07 -15.99
C PHE A 231 17.24 3.74 -16.33
N ALA A 232 18.16 3.90 -15.38
CA ALA A 232 19.57 3.56 -15.59
C ALA A 232 19.74 2.05 -15.85
N TYR A 233 19.00 1.21 -15.12
CA TYR A 233 19.20 -0.24 -15.14
C TYR A 233 18.92 -0.91 -16.48
N SER A 234 17.91 -0.45 -17.23
CA SER A 234 17.61 -1.08 -18.54
C SER A 234 18.69 -0.79 -19.59
N LEU A 235 19.54 0.20 -19.35
CA LEU A 235 20.65 0.57 -20.22
C LEU A 235 21.95 -0.14 -19.84
N TYR A 236 22.09 -0.57 -18.58
CA TYR A 236 23.32 -1.18 -18.07
C TYR A 236 23.21 -2.70 -17.94
N ASN A 237 24.27 -3.41 -18.31
CA ASN A 237 24.33 -4.87 -18.16
C ASN A 237 24.68 -5.26 -16.71
N ILE A 238 23.75 -4.99 -15.78
CA ILE A 238 23.96 -5.20 -14.34
C ILE A 238 23.42 -6.56 -13.91
N THR A 239 24.26 -7.35 -13.24
CA THR A 239 23.86 -8.61 -12.62
C THR A 239 23.39 -8.37 -11.18
N ASP A 240 22.51 -9.22 -10.64
CA ASP A 240 22.05 -9.13 -9.24
C ASP A 240 23.21 -9.13 -8.26
N ARG A 241 24.20 -9.98 -8.52
CA ARG A 241 25.43 -10.04 -7.74
C ARG A 241 26.16 -8.71 -7.72
N SER A 242 26.38 -8.10 -8.90
CA SER A 242 27.07 -6.81 -9.01
C SER A 242 26.28 -5.71 -8.28
N TYR A 243 24.97 -5.72 -8.41
CA TYR A 243 24.11 -4.76 -7.73
C TYR A 243 24.14 -4.92 -6.20
N CYS A 244 24.12 -6.15 -5.69
CA CYS A 244 24.26 -6.43 -4.27
C CYS A 244 25.57 -5.88 -3.69
N TYR A 245 26.70 -6.13 -4.35
CA TYR A 245 28.00 -5.59 -3.94
C TYR A 245 28.03 -4.06 -3.96
N TYR A 246 27.48 -3.45 -5.01
CA TYR A 246 27.37 -1.99 -5.13
C TYR A 246 26.51 -1.38 -4.02
N SER A 247 25.34 -1.97 -3.74
CA SER A 247 24.45 -1.52 -2.67
C SER A 247 25.13 -1.60 -1.30
N LEU A 248 25.87 -2.68 -1.04
CA LEU A 248 26.65 -2.83 0.19
C LEU A 248 27.80 -1.84 0.29
N GLU A 249 28.52 -1.55 -0.80
CA GLU A 249 29.55 -0.51 -0.82
C GLU A 249 28.96 0.82 -0.36
N LYS A 250 27.82 1.23 -0.93
CA LYS A 250 27.16 2.48 -0.54
C LYS A 250 26.71 2.49 0.92
N LYS A 251 26.21 1.36 1.42
CA LYS A 251 25.72 1.25 2.81
C LYS A 251 26.85 1.20 3.84
N THR A 252 27.99 0.61 3.50
CA THR A 252 29.13 0.39 4.41
C THR A 252 30.30 1.34 4.22
N ASN A 253 30.30 2.09 3.11
CA ASN A 253 31.44 2.86 2.61
C ASN A 253 32.71 2.00 2.42
N ASN A 254 32.56 0.69 2.19
CA ASN A 254 33.65 -0.25 1.96
C ASN A 254 33.98 -0.37 0.48
N THR A 255 34.90 0.47 0.02
CA THR A 255 35.30 0.60 -1.39
C THR A 255 35.91 -0.69 -1.96
N ALA A 256 36.40 -1.60 -1.12
CA ALA A 256 36.94 -2.89 -1.55
C ALA A 256 35.86 -3.79 -2.20
N LEU A 257 34.58 -3.55 -1.91
CA LEU A 257 33.46 -4.27 -2.53
C LEU A 257 33.33 -3.98 -4.03
N CYS A 258 33.85 -2.84 -4.51
CA CYS A 258 33.85 -2.50 -5.94
C CYS A 258 34.67 -3.47 -6.79
N ALA A 259 35.63 -4.20 -6.20
CA ALA A 259 36.38 -5.23 -6.91
C ALA A 259 35.51 -6.43 -7.35
N TYR A 260 34.32 -6.59 -6.76
CA TYR A 260 33.37 -7.66 -7.08
C TYR A 260 32.21 -7.20 -7.96
N VAL A 261 32.11 -5.90 -8.22
CA VAL A 261 31.11 -5.33 -9.13
C VAL A 261 31.62 -5.51 -10.56
N GLN A 262 30.76 -6.02 -11.45
CA GLN A 262 31.08 -6.25 -12.86
C GLN A 262 30.27 -5.33 -13.77
N GLY A 263 30.72 -5.20 -15.03
CA GLY A 263 30.03 -4.40 -16.04
C GLY A 263 30.11 -2.89 -15.77
N ASP A 264 29.10 -2.18 -16.25
CA ASP A 264 29.08 -0.70 -16.23
C ASP A 264 29.07 -0.15 -14.80
N LEU A 265 28.47 -0.90 -13.86
CA LEU A 265 28.39 -0.53 -12.45
C LEU A 265 29.76 -0.57 -11.74
N ALA A 266 30.73 -1.33 -12.28
CA ALA A 266 32.07 -1.42 -11.70
C ALA A 266 32.79 -0.07 -11.73
N TYR A 267 32.61 0.66 -12.84
CA TYR A 267 33.16 2.00 -13.01
C TYR A 267 32.52 2.97 -12.01
N ASP A 268 31.19 3.02 -11.95
CA ASP A 268 30.46 3.88 -11.02
C ASP A 268 30.80 3.60 -9.56
N CYS A 269 30.97 2.32 -9.20
CA CYS A 269 31.41 1.93 -7.87
C CYS A 269 32.81 2.50 -7.55
N ALA A 270 33.80 2.25 -8.41
CA ALA A 270 35.18 2.67 -8.19
C ALA A 270 35.34 4.20 -8.14
N VAL A 271 34.60 4.89 -9.00
CA VAL A 271 34.61 6.36 -9.14
C VAL A 271 33.95 7.01 -7.93
N ASN A 272 32.71 6.66 -7.61
CA ASN A 272 31.98 7.31 -6.52
C ASN A 272 32.59 7.04 -5.14
N SER A 273 33.24 5.89 -4.96
CA SER A 273 33.87 5.52 -3.71
C SER A 273 35.19 6.26 -3.44
N SER A 274 35.86 6.75 -4.50
CA SER A 274 37.20 7.33 -4.41
C SER A 274 37.23 8.86 -4.54
N ILE A 275 36.15 9.48 -5.02
CA ILE A 275 36.17 10.91 -5.36
C ILE A 275 35.71 11.76 -4.20
N ASN A 276 36.63 12.60 -3.74
CA ASN A 276 36.27 13.78 -2.96
C ASN A 276 35.55 14.77 -3.88
N LEU A 277 34.22 14.79 -3.81
CA LEU A 277 33.36 15.68 -4.57
C LEU A 277 33.51 17.16 -4.13
N TYR A 278 34.23 17.45 -3.03
CA TYR A 278 34.46 18.82 -2.57
C TYR A 278 35.32 19.59 -3.57
N GLY A 279 34.82 20.75 -4.02
CA GLY A 279 35.44 21.52 -5.07
C GLY A 279 35.43 20.81 -6.43
N MET A 280 34.45 19.92 -6.66
CA MET A 280 34.19 19.42 -8.01
C MET A 280 33.87 20.60 -8.93
N ASN A 281 34.38 20.55 -10.16
CA ASN A 281 34.09 21.48 -11.25
C ASN A 281 34.12 20.68 -12.56
N LEU A 282 33.68 21.30 -13.66
CA LEU A 282 33.62 20.63 -14.96
C LEU A 282 34.97 20.01 -15.36
N SER A 283 36.06 20.78 -15.31
CA SER A 283 37.39 20.30 -15.70
C SER A 283 37.89 19.13 -14.87
N ARG A 284 37.57 19.09 -13.57
CA ARG A 284 37.92 17.96 -12.69
C ARG A 284 37.05 16.73 -12.96
N ALA A 285 35.77 16.93 -13.23
CA ALA A 285 34.87 15.83 -13.63
C ALA A 285 35.32 15.23 -14.98
N GLU A 286 35.64 16.07 -15.97
CA GLU A 286 36.21 15.64 -17.26
C GLU A 286 37.52 14.86 -17.07
N ALA A 287 38.42 15.31 -16.19
CA ALA A 287 39.68 14.62 -15.92
C ALA A 287 39.50 13.23 -15.30
N ILE A 288 38.53 13.09 -14.39
CA ILE A 288 38.16 11.79 -13.79
C ILE A 288 37.58 10.87 -14.89
N CYS A 289 36.64 11.40 -15.67
CA CYS A 289 35.94 10.68 -16.73
C CYS A 289 36.80 10.40 -17.97
N ALA A 290 37.96 11.02 -18.11
CA ALA A 290 38.89 10.72 -19.20
C ALA A 290 39.41 9.27 -19.17
N SER A 291 39.36 8.63 -17.99
CA SER A 291 39.68 7.21 -17.82
C SER A 291 38.50 6.26 -18.02
N ALA A 292 37.29 6.81 -18.18
CA ALA A 292 36.08 6.02 -18.39
C ALA A 292 36.12 5.31 -19.75
N PRO A 293 35.50 4.13 -19.86
CA PRO A 293 35.24 3.53 -21.17
C PRO A 293 34.48 4.50 -22.08
N SER A 294 34.77 4.49 -23.38
CA SER A 294 34.25 5.48 -24.34
C SER A 294 32.73 5.55 -24.42
N TYR A 295 32.03 4.47 -24.06
CA TYR A 295 30.56 4.43 -24.03
C TYR A 295 29.95 5.14 -22.81
N VAL A 296 30.75 5.47 -21.78
CA VAL A 296 30.32 6.19 -20.57
C VAL A 296 30.72 7.68 -20.64
N GLY A 297 31.52 8.10 -21.63
CA GLY A 297 32.26 9.36 -21.59
C GLY A 297 31.44 10.62 -21.23
N SER A 298 30.35 10.89 -21.96
CA SER A 298 29.48 12.05 -21.66
C SER A 298 28.66 11.87 -20.39
N ASP A 299 28.16 10.65 -20.17
CA ASP A 299 27.24 10.33 -19.08
C ASP A 299 27.98 10.29 -17.72
N CYS A 300 29.28 9.99 -17.74
CA CYS A 300 30.15 10.04 -16.57
C CYS A 300 30.26 11.45 -16.01
N VAL A 301 30.51 12.45 -16.87
CA VAL A 301 30.68 13.83 -16.44
C VAL A 301 29.36 14.34 -15.87
N ASP A 302 28.27 14.12 -16.60
CA ASP A 302 26.92 14.51 -16.17
C ASP A 302 26.53 13.81 -14.86
N GLY A 303 26.84 12.51 -14.70
CA GLY A 303 26.57 11.74 -13.47
C GLY A 303 27.37 12.21 -12.24
N LEU A 304 28.65 12.55 -12.41
CA LEU A 304 29.47 13.14 -11.35
C LEU A 304 28.94 14.50 -10.90
N LEU A 305 28.52 15.33 -11.87
CA LEU A 305 27.96 16.65 -11.59
C LEU A 305 26.61 16.55 -10.86
N ILE A 306 25.73 15.61 -11.24
CA ILE A 306 24.49 15.34 -10.50
C ILE A 306 24.80 14.90 -9.07
N SER A 307 25.75 13.97 -8.92
CA SER A 307 26.14 13.46 -7.59
C SER A 307 26.70 14.57 -6.69
N ALA A 308 27.48 15.50 -7.26
CA ALA A 308 27.95 16.69 -6.56
C ALA A 308 26.81 17.67 -6.24
N ALA A 309 25.86 17.86 -7.16
CA ALA A 309 24.67 18.68 -6.94
C ALA A 309 23.88 18.22 -5.72
N VAL A 310 23.51 16.93 -5.70
CA VAL A 310 22.71 16.30 -4.63
C VAL A 310 23.45 16.31 -3.30
N LYS A 311 24.74 15.94 -3.30
CA LYS A 311 25.53 15.85 -2.07
C LYS A 311 25.75 17.21 -1.39
N TYR A 312 25.88 18.29 -2.16
CA TYR A 312 26.19 19.63 -1.65
C TYR A 312 25.03 20.60 -1.72
N HIS A 313 23.85 20.14 -2.12
CA HIS A 313 22.66 20.95 -2.35
C HIS A 313 22.96 22.20 -3.20
N ASN A 314 23.69 22.01 -4.30
CA ASN A 314 24.20 23.10 -5.14
C ASN A 314 23.81 22.92 -6.61
N THR A 315 22.74 23.59 -6.99
CA THR A 315 22.16 23.55 -8.35
C THR A 315 23.07 24.14 -9.43
N THR A 316 24.15 24.84 -9.06
CA THR A 316 25.15 25.32 -10.03
C THR A 316 25.77 24.15 -10.80
N TYR A 317 25.93 22.99 -10.14
CA TYR A 317 26.40 21.76 -10.78
C TYR A 317 25.49 21.30 -11.92
N CYS A 318 24.16 21.43 -11.76
CA CYS A 318 23.21 21.09 -12.81
C CYS A 318 23.36 21.98 -14.07
N GLY A 319 23.93 23.18 -13.93
CA GLY A 319 24.19 24.09 -15.04
C GLY A 319 25.18 23.53 -16.06
N TYR A 320 26.14 22.72 -15.60
CA TYR A 320 27.20 22.13 -16.41
C TYR A 320 26.80 20.82 -17.11
N ILE A 321 25.63 20.25 -16.77
CA ILE A 321 25.13 19.02 -17.39
C ILE A 321 24.74 19.31 -18.84
N THR A 322 25.24 18.48 -19.75
CA THR A 322 25.02 18.65 -21.20
C THR A 322 23.77 17.92 -21.70
N ASN A 323 23.46 16.76 -21.13
CA ASN A 323 22.24 16.02 -21.44
C ASN A 323 21.01 16.72 -20.84
N SER A 324 20.07 17.15 -21.69
CA SER A 324 18.88 17.90 -21.27
C SER A 324 17.96 17.11 -20.31
N SER A 325 17.86 15.79 -20.49
CA SER A 325 17.02 14.92 -19.65
C SER A 325 17.63 14.79 -18.25
N MET A 326 18.93 14.53 -18.19
CA MET A 326 19.68 14.44 -16.92
C MET A 326 19.73 15.80 -16.21
N LYS A 327 19.85 16.90 -16.95
CA LYS A 327 19.81 18.26 -16.41
C LYS A 327 18.47 18.56 -15.76
N SER A 328 17.37 18.22 -16.43
CA SER A 328 16.03 18.39 -15.86
C SER A 328 15.84 17.55 -14.59
N LEU A 329 16.36 16.32 -14.57
CA LEU A 329 16.33 15.45 -13.39
C LEU A 329 17.11 16.06 -12.22
N CYS A 330 18.33 16.56 -12.47
CA CYS A 330 19.17 17.22 -11.48
C CYS A 330 18.44 18.38 -10.78
N TYR A 331 17.77 19.25 -11.54
CA TYR A 331 16.99 20.36 -10.96
C TYR A 331 15.74 19.90 -10.22
N LYS A 332 15.12 18.79 -10.63
CA LYS A 332 13.92 18.25 -9.98
C LYS A 332 14.25 17.68 -8.60
N ASP A 333 15.35 16.95 -8.49
CA ASP A 333 15.79 16.32 -7.24
C ASP A 333 16.17 17.40 -6.22
N GLU A 334 16.86 18.46 -6.65
CA GLU A 334 17.20 19.60 -5.79
C GLU A 334 16.00 20.50 -5.44
N GLY A 335 15.07 20.69 -6.39
CA GLY A 335 13.88 21.52 -6.18
C GLY A 335 12.93 20.95 -5.12
N SER A 336 12.94 19.64 -4.92
CA SER A 336 12.14 18.96 -3.90
C SER A 336 12.66 19.19 -2.48
N TYR A 337 13.96 19.46 -2.32
CA TYR A 337 14.60 19.68 -1.02
C TYR A 337 14.31 21.06 -0.42
N ASN A 338 14.09 22.08 -1.27
CA ASN A 338 13.77 23.44 -0.82
C ASN A 338 12.29 23.63 -0.39
N GLN A 339 11.45 22.59 -0.52
CA GLN A 339 10.03 22.64 -0.15
C GLN A 339 9.70 21.87 1.14
N SER A 340 10.68 21.21 1.76
CA SER A 340 10.57 20.43 3.01
C SER A 340 11.31 21.11 4.16
#